data_AF-A0A2T4URV8-F1
#
_entry.id   AF-A0A2T4URV8-F1
#
_cell.length_a   1.000
_cell.length_b   1.000
_cell.length_c   1.000
_cell.angle_alpha   90.00
_cell.angle_beta   90.00
_cell.angle_gamma   90.00
#
_symmetry.space_group_name_H-M   'P 1'
#
loop_
_entity.id
_entity.type
_entity.pdbx_description
1 polymer ?
#
loop_
_entity_poly.entity_id
_entity_poly.type
_entity_poly.pdbx_seq_one_letter_code
_entity_poly.pdbx_strand_id
1 'polypeptide(L)'
;MLRRTRLRLGLGVRDLARRAGVAPSAVTQWEQSEARGVLRRSTLERALGAMGTSIEAEDIALHSSTPLDRREDRVALELHRAVARQLVDRPDDVLDRVPENVRRMRSRVRGGAVALLEVWSDLAAQREIGRLVDVMLSPSLRAIEMRQISPFAGVLSEEERARAIARAAR
;
A
#
# COMPACT_ATOMS: atom_id res chain seq x y z
N MET A 1 -10.35 3.26 13.64
CA MET A 1 -10.51 4.46 12.80
C MET A 1 -10.87 5.69 13.62
N LEU A 2 -12.04 5.72 14.28
CA LEU A 2 -12.61 6.95 14.89
C LEU A 2 -11.68 7.65 15.87
N ARG A 3 -11.15 6.90 16.85
CA ARG A 3 -10.24 7.45 17.86
C ARG A 3 -8.98 8.05 17.24
N ARG A 4 -8.44 7.38 16.21
CA ARG A 4 -7.22 7.81 15.51
C ARG A 4 -7.47 9.09 14.71
N THR A 5 -8.58 9.16 13.95
CA THR A 5 -8.99 10.36 13.22
C THR A 5 -9.19 11.55 14.16
N ARG A 6 -9.90 11.35 15.27
CA ARG A 6 -10.14 12.39 16.27
C ARG A 6 -8.83 12.96 16.83
N LEU A 7 -7.90 12.08 17.23
CA LEU A 7 -6.61 12.50 17.76
C LEU A 7 -5.73 13.19 16.71
N ARG A 8 -5.72 12.69 15.46
CA ARG A 8 -4.98 13.29 14.34
C ARG A 8 -5.46 14.71 14.03
N LEU A 9 -6.76 14.96 14.15
CA LEU A 9 -7.36 16.29 13.99
C LEU A 9 -7.24 17.17 15.25
N GLY A 10 -6.54 16.71 16.29
CA GLY A 10 -6.35 17.47 17.54
C GLY A 10 -7.62 17.63 18.37
N LEU A 11 -8.64 16.79 18.16
CA LEU A 11 -9.94 16.92 18.82
C LEU A 11 -10.00 16.13 20.13
N GLY A 12 -10.53 16.76 21.18
CA GLY A 12 -10.93 16.06 22.40
C GLY A 12 -12.24 15.28 22.21
N VAL A 13 -12.52 14.33 23.12
CA VAL A 13 -13.80 13.61 23.18
C VAL A 13 -14.98 14.59 23.30
N ARG A 14 -14.81 15.63 24.12
CA ARG A 14 -15.83 16.69 24.31
C ARG A 14 -16.07 17.53 23.06
N ASP A 15 -15.05 17.75 22.24
CA ASP A 15 -15.19 18.53 21.01
C ASP A 15 -15.97 17.76 19.94
N LEU A 16 -15.66 16.47 19.77
CA LEU A 16 -16.45 15.61 18.88
C LEU A 16 -17.89 15.48 19.37
N ALA A 17 -18.10 15.31 20.68
CA ALA A 17 -19.43 15.21 21.27
C ALA A 17 -20.27 16.47 20.97
N ARG A 18 -19.67 17.66 21.14
CA ARG A 18 -20.30 18.95 20.82
C ARG A 18 -20.64 19.05 19.33
N ARG A 19 -19.72 18.68 18.43
CA ARG A 19 -19.93 18.72 16.97
C ARG A 19 -20.99 17.73 16.49
N ALA A 20 -21.08 16.56 17.13
CA ALA A 20 -22.03 15.52 16.78
C ALA A 20 -23.39 15.66 17.51
N GLY A 21 -23.54 16.62 18.43
CA GLY A 21 -24.77 16.84 19.19
C GLY A 21 -25.10 15.71 20.17
N VAL A 22 -24.08 15.07 20.78
CA VAL A 22 -24.25 13.92 21.69
C VAL A 22 -23.50 14.10 23.01
N ALA A 23 -23.78 13.24 23.99
CA ALA A 23 -23.02 13.20 25.24
C ALA A 23 -21.58 12.68 25.02
N PRO A 24 -20.58 13.14 25.80
CA PRO A 24 -19.19 12.64 25.70
C PRO A 24 -19.06 11.12 25.87
N SER A 25 -19.90 10.50 26.70
CA SER A 25 -19.94 9.04 26.88
C SER A 25 -20.32 8.29 25.60
N ALA A 26 -21.17 8.87 24.76
CA ALA A 26 -21.56 8.28 23.47
C ALA A 26 -20.36 8.21 22.52
N VAL A 27 -19.50 9.23 22.50
CA VAL A 27 -18.27 9.22 21.69
C VAL A 27 -17.32 8.11 22.13
N THR A 28 -17.09 7.96 23.43
CA THR A 28 -16.29 6.85 23.97
C THR A 28 -16.88 5.49 23.59
N GLN A 29 -18.20 5.34 23.66
CA GLN A 29 -18.90 4.11 23.27
C GLN A 29 -18.78 3.83 21.75
N TRP A 30 -18.82 4.87 20.90
CA TRP A 30 -18.60 4.73 19.46
C TRP A 30 -17.19 4.25 19.17
N GLU A 31 -16.17 4.84 19.80
CA GLU A 31 -14.76 4.41 19.64
C GLU A 31 -14.57 2.93 20.06
N GLN A 32 -15.17 2.52 21.19
CA GLN A 32 -15.11 1.13 21.65
C GLN A 32 -15.88 0.15 20.75
N SER A 33 -17.01 0.57 20.21
CA SER A 33 -17.82 -0.26 19.31
C SER A 33 -17.17 -0.39 17.93
N GLU A 34 -16.49 0.66 17.45
CA GLU A 34 -15.73 0.62 16.19
C GLU A 34 -14.50 -0.27 16.32
N ALA A 35 -13.75 -0.15 17.43
CA ALA A 35 -12.60 -1.02 17.68
C ALA A 35 -12.96 -2.52 17.75
N ARG A 36 -14.21 -2.83 18.13
CA ARG A 36 -14.74 -4.20 18.16
C ARG A 36 -15.40 -4.64 16.84
N GLY A 37 -15.47 -3.76 15.84
CA GLY A 37 -16.10 -4.05 14.55
C GLY A 37 -17.64 -4.14 14.58
N VAL A 38 -18.29 -3.65 15.64
CA VAL A 38 -19.75 -3.75 15.84
C VAL A 38 -20.48 -2.41 15.70
N LEU A 39 -19.76 -1.33 15.36
CA LEU A 39 -20.39 -0.02 15.15
C LEU A 39 -21.18 -0.02 13.83
N ARG A 40 -22.43 0.47 13.88
CA ARG A 40 -23.23 0.66 12.67
C ARG A 40 -22.58 1.67 11.74
N ARG A 41 -22.54 1.37 10.43
CA ARG A 41 -21.99 2.24 9.39
C ARG A 41 -22.54 3.68 9.45
N SER A 42 -23.85 3.87 9.59
CA SER A 42 -24.45 5.21 9.69
C SER A 42 -23.96 6.02 10.90
N THR A 43 -23.58 5.34 11.99
CA THR A 43 -23.02 6.01 13.17
C THR A 43 -21.56 6.40 12.93
N LEU A 44 -20.80 5.56 12.24
CA LEU A 44 -19.45 5.87 11.78
C LEU A 44 -19.46 7.08 10.84
N GLU A 45 -20.33 7.08 9.83
CA GLU A 45 -20.50 8.20 8.88
C GLU A 45 -20.85 9.50 9.61
N ARG A 46 -21.80 9.46 10.55
CA ARG A 46 -22.17 10.64 11.34
C ARG A 46 -21.00 11.17 12.16
N ALA A 47 -20.24 10.29 12.82
CA ALA A 47 -19.10 10.68 13.64
C ALA A 47 -17.95 11.28 12.81
N LEU A 48 -17.65 10.69 11.65
CA LEU A 48 -16.65 11.22 10.70
C LEU A 48 -17.11 12.55 10.09
N GLY A 49 -18.37 12.66 9.70
CA GLY A 49 -18.96 13.90 9.19
C GLY A 49 -18.89 15.04 10.21
N ALA A 50 -19.14 14.76 11.49
CA ALA A 50 -18.96 15.74 12.56
C ALA A 50 -17.49 16.20 12.76
N MET A 51 -16.52 15.41 12.29
CA MET A 51 -15.10 15.78 12.26
C MET A 51 -14.69 16.49 10.97
N GLY A 52 -15.59 16.63 10.00
CA GLY A 52 -15.32 17.24 8.70
C GLY A 52 -14.60 16.31 7.72
N THR A 53 -14.79 15.00 7.86
CA THR A 53 -14.20 13.98 6.98
C THR A 53 -15.24 12.90 6.61
N SER A 54 -14.87 11.90 5.81
CA SER A 54 -15.73 10.80 5.40
C SER A 54 -15.06 9.45 5.62
N ILE A 55 -15.82 8.35 5.47
CA ILE A 55 -15.23 6.99 5.51
C ILE A 55 -14.19 6.86 4.41
N GLU A 56 -14.52 7.28 3.19
CA GLU A 56 -13.64 7.18 2.02
C GLU A 56 -12.34 7.97 2.22
N ALA A 57 -12.44 9.20 2.72
CA ALA A 57 -11.28 10.06 2.96
C ALA A 57 -10.37 9.48 4.06
N GLU A 58 -10.96 8.96 5.14
CA GLU A 58 -10.20 8.34 6.22
C GLU A 58 -9.69 6.95 5.87
N ASP A 59 -10.39 6.17 5.04
CA ASP A 59 -9.86 4.94 4.48
C ASP A 59 -8.64 5.30 3.65
N ILE A 60 -8.73 6.24 2.71
CA ILE A 60 -7.56 6.71 1.96
C ILE A 60 -6.44 7.17 2.91
N ALA A 61 -6.74 7.95 3.95
CA ALA A 61 -5.76 8.45 4.92
C ALA A 61 -5.11 7.35 5.80
N LEU A 62 -5.89 6.33 6.19
CA LEU A 62 -5.41 5.19 6.97
C LEU A 62 -4.60 4.22 6.11
N HIS A 63 -4.93 4.14 4.82
CA HIS A 63 -4.16 3.40 3.84
C HIS A 63 -2.95 4.21 3.31
N SER A 64 -2.91 5.53 3.53
CA SER A 64 -1.80 6.42 3.16
C SER A 64 -0.79 6.68 4.27
N SER A 65 -0.85 5.95 5.40
CA SER A 65 0.22 5.98 6.41
C SER A 65 1.58 5.75 5.74
N THR A 66 2.53 6.63 6.04
CA THR A 66 3.91 6.75 5.55
C THR A 66 4.35 5.64 4.59
N PRO A 67 4.83 5.96 3.38
CA PRO A 67 5.33 4.93 2.47
C PRO A 67 6.26 3.97 3.21
N LEU A 68 5.89 2.68 3.23
CA LEU A 68 6.61 1.55 3.87
C LEU A 68 6.37 1.29 5.38
N ASP A 69 5.33 1.84 6.01
CA ASP A 69 5.00 1.50 7.41
C ASP A 69 4.58 0.03 7.59
N ARG A 70 4.01 -0.61 6.56
CA ARG A 70 3.67 -2.03 6.59
C ARG A 70 4.91 -2.89 6.32
N ARG A 71 5.06 -3.97 7.09
CA ARG A 71 6.15 -4.95 6.88
C ARG A 71 6.17 -5.49 5.45
N GLU A 72 5.00 -5.74 4.88
CA GLU A 72 4.87 -6.25 3.50
C GLU A 72 5.44 -5.26 2.47
N ASP A 73 5.18 -3.97 2.64
CA ASP A 73 5.71 -2.93 1.74
C ASP A 73 7.23 -2.79 1.87
N ARG A 74 7.79 -2.93 3.09
CA ARG A 74 9.25 -3.00 3.30
C ARG A 74 9.86 -4.23 2.64
N VAL A 75 9.22 -5.39 2.81
CA VAL A 75 9.67 -6.64 2.19
C VAL A 75 9.64 -6.51 0.67
N ALA A 76 8.56 -5.97 0.10
CA ALA A 76 8.44 -5.74 -1.34
C ALA A 76 9.53 -4.79 -1.84
N LEU A 77 9.84 -3.72 -1.11
CA LEU A 77 10.93 -2.81 -1.45
C LEU A 77 12.31 -3.50 -1.40
N GLU A 78 12.60 -4.29 -0.37
CA GLU A 78 13.88 -5.02 -0.30
C GLU A 78 14.04 -6.06 -1.40
N LEU A 79 12.95 -6.75 -1.75
CA LEU A 79 12.95 -7.66 -2.90
C LEU A 79 13.24 -6.91 -4.20
N HIS A 80 12.61 -5.75 -4.40
CA HIS A 80 12.86 -4.92 -5.56
C HIS A 80 14.25 -4.27 -5.56
N ARG A 81 14.85 -3.97 -4.41
CA ARG A 81 16.28 -3.59 -4.29
C ARG A 81 17.19 -4.71 -4.78
N ALA A 82 16.88 -5.96 -4.45
CA ALA A 82 17.64 -7.10 -4.93
C ALA A 82 17.45 -7.33 -6.43
N VAL A 83 16.21 -7.24 -6.95
CA VAL A 83 15.93 -7.33 -8.39
C VAL A 83 16.62 -6.20 -9.16
N ALA A 84 16.59 -4.97 -8.66
CA ALA A 84 17.25 -3.83 -9.29
C ALA A 84 18.77 -4.03 -9.43
N ARG A 85 19.43 -4.62 -8.41
CA ARG A 85 20.83 -5.02 -8.52
C ARG A 85 21.05 -6.02 -9.66
N GLN A 86 20.26 -7.08 -9.69
CA GLN A 86 20.33 -8.08 -10.78
C GLN A 86 20.04 -7.47 -12.15
N LEU A 87 19.11 -6.51 -12.24
CA LEU A 87 18.78 -5.82 -13.48
C LEU A 87 19.92 -4.95 -13.99
N VAL A 88 20.68 -4.30 -13.09
CA VAL A 88 21.86 -3.51 -13.46
C VAL A 88 23.03 -4.42 -13.86
N ASP A 89 23.24 -5.51 -13.13
CA ASP A 89 24.38 -6.40 -13.35
C ASP A 89 24.20 -7.30 -14.59
N ARG A 90 22.98 -7.81 -14.81
CA ARG A 90 22.63 -8.76 -15.88
C ARG A 90 21.26 -8.44 -16.50
N PRO A 91 21.15 -7.33 -17.25
CA PRO A 91 19.87 -6.82 -17.74
C PRO A 91 19.11 -7.79 -18.63
N ASP A 92 19.79 -8.48 -19.57
CA ASP A 92 19.15 -9.44 -20.48
C ASP A 92 18.49 -10.58 -19.69
N ASP A 93 19.22 -11.24 -18.78
CA ASP A 93 18.70 -12.34 -17.96
C ASP A 93 17.46 -12.00 -17.13
N VAL A 94 17.34 -10.74 -16.70
CA VAL A 94 16.18 -10.25 -15.94
C VAL A 94 15.02 -9.93 -16.86
N LEU A 95 15.27 -9.18 -17.93
CA LEU A 95 14.24 -8.70 -18.84
C LEU A 95 13.62 -9.84 -19.67
N ASP A 96 14.40 -10.85 -20.05
CA ASP A 96 13.91 -12.01 -20.82
C ASP A 96 12.86 -12.84 -20.07
N ARG A 97 12.82 -12.73 -18.74
CA ARG A 97 11.82 -13.42 -17.90
C ARG A 97 10.48 -12.68 -17.84
N VAL A 98 10.47 -11.37 -18.13
CA VAL A 98 9.29 -10.52 -17.96
C VAL A 98 8.13 -10.94 -18.87
N PRO A 99 8.31 -11.22 -20.18
CA PRO A 99 7.19 -11.55 -21.08
C PRO A 99 6.38 -12.78 -20.64
N GLU A 100 7.06 -13.85 -20.21
CA GLU A 100 6.39 -15.05 -19.69
C GLU A 100 5.61 -14.74 -18.41
N ASN A 101 6.23 -14.00 -17.49
CA ASN A 101 5.60 -13.64 -16.22
C ASN A 101 4.37 -12.74 -16.44
N VAL A 102 4.47 -11.74 -17.31
CA VAL A 102 3.34 -10.88 -17.70
C VAL A 102 2.22 -11.72 -18.30
N ARG A 103 2.53 -12.64 -19.22
CA ARG A 103 1.52 -13.54 -19.81
C ARG A 103 0.80 -14.38 -18.75
N ARG A 104 1.53 -14.97 -17.80
CA ARG A 104 0.94 -15.73 -16.69
C ARG A 104 0.09 -14.86 -15.77
N MET A 105 0.50 -13.62 -15.53
CA MET A 105 -0.20 -12.69 -14.63
C MET A 105 -1.46 -12.10 -15.26
N ARG A 106 -1.47 -11.81 -16.58
CA ARG A 106 -2.63 -11.22 -17.30
C ARG A 106 -3.92 -12.02 -17.10
N SER A 107 -3.84 -13.35 -17.00
CA SER A 107 -5.03 -14.18 -16.76
C SER A 107 -5.61 -14.04 -15.35
N ARG A 108 -4.81 -13.59 -14.38
CA ARG A 108 -5.13 -13.51 -12.94
C ARG A 108 -5.47 -12.10 -12.46
N VAL A 109 -4.85 -11.08 -13.06
CA VAL A 109 -5.12 -9.68 -12.68
C VAL A 109 -6.42 -9.17 -13.33
N ARG A 110 -7.09 -8.24 -12.65
CA ARG A 110 -8.36 -7.62 -13.10
C ARG A 110 -8.37 -6.14 -12.72
N GLY A 111 -9.19 -5.35 -13.43
CA GLY A 111 -9.38 -3.92 -13.14
C GLY A 111 -8.07 -3.13 -13.19
N GLY A 112 -7.88 -2.21 -12.23
CA GLY A 112 -6.72 -1.31 -12.18
C GLY A 112 -5.35 -2.01 -12.13
N ALA A 113 -5.29 -3.26 -11.65
CA ALA A 113 -4.05 -4.04 -11.62
C ALA A 113 -3.54 -4.40 -13.03
N VAL A 114 -4.42 -4.45 -14.04
CA VAL A 114 -4.02 -4.65 -15.44
C VAL A 114 -3.16 -3.48 -15.90
N ALA A 115 -3.58 -2.25 -15.62
CA ALA A 115 -2.83 -1.06 -16.02
C ALA A 115 -1.44 -1.00 -15.37
N LEU A 116 -1.31 -1.41 -14.10
CA LEU A 116 -0.02 -1.48 -13.42
C LEU A 116 0.91 -2.53 -14.04
N LEU A 117 0.37 -3.69 -14.44
CA LEU A 117 1.12 -4.74 -15.12
C LEU A 117 1.59 -4.28 -16.51
N GLU A 118 0.75 -3.58 -17.26
CA GLU A 118 1.14 -3.04 -18.58
C GLU A 118 2.28 -2.02 -18.46
N VAL A 119 2.26 -1.14 -17.44
CA VAL A 119 3.39 -0.21 -17.21
C VAL A 119 4.71 -0.98 -17.02
N TRP A 120 4.71 -2.07 -16.25
CA TRP A 120 5.91 -2.90 -16.11
C TRP A 120 6.33 -3.55 -17.43
N SER A 121 5.35 -4.08 -18.18
CA SER A 121 5.58 -4.72 -19.47
C SER A 121 6.21 -3.75 -20.47
N ASP A 122 5.69 -2.52 -20.55
CA ASP A 122 6.15 -1.49 -21.47
C ASP A 122 7.58 -1.05 -21.15
N LEU A 123 7.86 -0.75 -19.88
CA LEU A 123 9.21 -0.37 -19.43
C LEU A 123 10.24 -1.48 -19.71
N ALA A 124 9.85 -2.74 -19.49
CA ALA A 124 10.71 -3.89 -19.78
C ALA A 124 10.93 -4.10 -21.28
N ALA A 125 9.87 -4.00 -22.09
CA ALA A 125 9.96 -4.15 -23.56
C ALA A 125 10.80 -3.05 -24.20
N GLN A 126 10.72 -1.83 -23.68
CA GLN A 126 11.53 -0.69 -24.12
C GLN A 126 12.95 -0.71 -23.53
N ARG A 127 13.25 -1.66 -22.64
CA ARG A 127 14.53 -1.82 -21.95
C ARG A 127 14.98 -0.54 -21.23
N GLU A 128 14.03 0.20 -20.66
CA GLU A 128 14.32 1.44 -19.92
C GLU A 128 14.86 1.13 -18.52
N ILE A 129 16.09 0.61 -18.42
CA ILE A 129 16.69 0.14 -17.16
C ILE A 129 16.64 1.20 -16.06
N GLY A 130 17.01 2.45 -16.37
CA GLY A 130 16.97 3.56 -15.41
C GLY A 130 15.57 3.79 -14.84
N ARG A 131 14.55 3.87 -15.71
CA ARG A 131 13.16 4.04 -15.28
C ARG A 131 12.63 2.84 -14.51
N LEU A 132 13.00 1.62 -14.90
CA LEU A 132 12.66 0.42 -14.14
C LEU A 132 13.20 0.52 -12.71
N VAL A 133 14.49 0.84 -12.54
CA VAL A 133 15.10 1.02 -11.23
C VAL A 133 14.42 2.13 -10.44
N ASP A 134 14.14 3.28 -11.07
CA ASP A 134 13.45 4.40 -10.42
C ASP A 134 12.08 3.98 -9.88
N VAL A 135 11.27 3.28 -10.67
CA VAL A 135 9.95 2.80 -10.25
C VAL A 135 10.08 1.72 -9.17
N MET A 136 11.02 0.78 -9.30
CA MET A 136 11.26 -0.27 -8.31
C MET A 136 11.57 0.30 -6.92
N LEU A 137 12.35 1.38 -6.87
CA LEU A 137 12.88 1.94 -5.63
C LEU A 137 12.10 3.17 -5.11
N SER A 138 11.16 3.69 -5.91
CA SER A 138 10.38 4.86 -5.54
C SER A 138 9.54 4.62 -4.27
N PRO A 139 9.50 5.59 -3.34
CA PRO A 139 8.62 5.57 -2.18
C PRO A 139 7.20 6.07 -2.51
N SER A 140 6.87 6.35 -3.78
CA SER A 140 5.51 6.82 -4.11
C SER A 140 4.45 5.73 -3.85
N LEU A 141 3.22 6.15 -3.53
CA LEU A 141 2.08 5.22 -3.36
C LEU A 141 1.88 4.35 -4.61
N ARG A 142 1.99 4.96 -5.79
CA ARG A 142 1.91 4.24 -7.07
C ARG A 142 3.00 3.18 -7.19
N ALA A 143 4.24 3.47 -6.79
CA ALA A 143 5.32 2.48 -6.81
C ALA A 143 5.09 1.35 -5.80
N ILE A 144 4.50 1.64 -4.64
CA ILE A 144 4.08 0.62 -3.67
C ILE A 144 3.06 -0.34 -4.32
N GLU A 145 2.01 0.20 -4.93
CA GLU A 145 1.00 -0.61 -5.65
C GLU A 145 1.64 -1.41 -6.79
N MET A 146 2.53 -0.79 -7.56
CA MET A 146 3.24 -1.46 -8.65
C MET A 146 4.08 -2.65 -8.17
N ARG A 147 4.73 -2.57 -7.00
CA ARG A 147 5.49 -3.70 -6.45
C ARG A 147 4.60 -4.90 -6.08
N GLN A 148 3.31 -4.69 -5.81
CA GLN A 148 2.35 -5.77 -5.57
C GLN A 148 2.01 -6.54 -6.86
N ILE A 149 2.17 -5.90 -8.03
CA ILE A 149 1.87 -6.47 -9.36
C ILE A 149 3.16 -6.55 -10.20
N SER A 150 4.17 -7.21 -9.64
CA SER A 150 5.53 -7.26 -10.18
C SER A 150 5.79 -8.50 -11.07
N PRO A 151 6.24 -8.35 -12.34
CA PRO A 151 6.53 -9.48 -13.22
C PRO A 151 7.97 -10.01 -13.09
N PHE A 152 8.69 -9.69 -12.01
CA PHE A 152 10.08 -10.11 -11.81
C PHE A 152 10.21 -11.42 -11.00
N ALA A 153 9.15 -12.22 -10.98
CA ALA A 153 9.15 -13.52 -10.31
C ALA A 153 10.25 -14.43 -10.88
N GLY A 154 10.97 -15.10 -9.98
CA GLY A 154 12.06 -16.01 -10.33
C GLY A 154 13.39 -15.33 -10.66
N VAL A 155 13.51 -14.00 -10.69
CA VAL A 155 14.80 -13.30 -10.92
C VAL A 155 15.82 -13.59 -9.82
N LEU A 156 15.36 -13.64 -8.57
CA LEU A 156 16.16 -13.92 -7.39
C LEU A 156 16.17 -15.43 -7.09
N SER A 157 17.32 -15.93 -6.65
CA SER A 157 17.40 -17.24 -6.00
C SER A 157 16.65 -17.24 -4.67
N GLU A 158 16.33 -18.42 -4.14
CA GLU A 158 15.68 -18.55 -2.83
C GLU A 158 16.52 -17.91 -1.72
N GLU A 159 17.83 -18.07 -1.78
CA GLU A 159 18.77 -17.50 -0.81
C GLU A 159 18.81 -15.96 -0.89
N GLU A 160 18.84 -15.38 -2.09
CA GLU A 160 18.76 -13.93 -2.29
C GLU A 160 17.44 -13.36 -1.79
N ARG A 161 16.34 -14.08 -2.06
CA ARG A 161 15.01 -13.73 -1.59
C ARG A 161 14.94 -13.73 -0.07
N ALA A 162 15.48 -14.77 0.59
CA ALA A 162 15.54 -14.86 2.05
C ALA A 162 16.36 -13.71 2.65
N ARG A 163 17.53 -13.39 2.07
CA ARG A 163 18.36 -12.25 2.48
C ARG A 163 17.63 -10.91 2.37
N ALA A 164 16.89 -10.69 1.29
CA ALA A 164 16.10 -9.47 1.10
C ALA A 164 14.99 -9.36 2.15
N ILE A 165 14.25 -10.45 2.40
CA ILE A 165 13.19 -10.48 3.43
C ILE A 165 13.75 -10.19 4.83
N ALA A 166 14.94 -10.72 5.15
CA ALA A 166 15.59 -10.49 6.43
C ALA A 166 15.99 -9.00 6.64
N ARG A 167 16.35 -8.27 5.57
CA ARG A 167 16.65 -6.83 5.64
C ARG A 167 15.44 -5.99 5.99
N ALA A 168 14.24 -6.39 5.57
CA ALA A 168 13.00 -5.66 5.84
C ALA A 168 12.50 -5.78 7.29
N ALA A 169 13.11 -6.66 8.08
CA ALA A 169 12.85 -6.81 9.52
C ALA A 169 13.73 -5.92 10.40
N ARG A 170 14.74 -5.25 9.82
CA ARG A 170 15.60 -4.26 10.48
C ARG A 170 14.99 -2.87 10.35
#